data_AF-W2XLT6-F1
#
_entry.id   AF-W2XLT6-F1
#
_cell.length_a   1.000
_cell.length_b   1.000
_cell.length_c   1.000
_cell.angle_alpha   90.00
_cell.angle_beta   90.00
_cell.angle_gamma   90.00
#
_symmetry.space_group_name_H-M   'P 1'
#
loop_
_entity.id
_entity.type
_entity.pdbx_description
1 polymer ?
#
loop_
_entity_poly.entity_id
_entity_poly.type
_entity_poly.pdbx_seq_one_letter_code
_entity_poly.pdbx_strand_id
1 'polypeptide(L)'
;MIQEMRENKGDCMGCMEALKTFITDDYIAVRPLYANKMTVRNLVELIMTTNNENILKTSVEGRRFTVAKVSSARKQDNSYFRNLKEHCRTQSFIDNFATYLMNVDVREGSIKALATEALADMAEAPQDSIKAYCSDIANSTRKEIKSDPYFVVSEDCIMIARKCAYESYKE
;
A
#
# COMPACT_ATOMS: atom_id res chain seq x y z
N MET A 1 25.35 8.03 23.81
CA MET A 1 24.22 8.87 23.37
C MET A 1 24.07 8.95 21.85
N ILE A 2 25.14 9.00 21.04
CA ILE A 2 25.02 9.00 19.56
C ILE A 2 24.85 7.57 18.96
N GLN A 3 25.11 6.52 19.75
CA GLN A 3 25.01 5.12 19.30
C GLN A 3 23.55 4.63 19.13
N GLU A 4 22.60 5.11 19.95
CA GLU A 4 21.21 4.62 19.96
C GLU A 4 20.32 5.17 18.84
N MET A 5 20.79 6.17 18.08
CA MET A 5 20.04 6.69 16.92
C MET A 5 20.45 6.05 15.58
N ARG A 6 21.43 5.12 15.58
CA ARG A 6 21.87 4.41 14.35
C ARG A 6 21.20 3.07 14.11
N GLU A 7 20.47 2.52 15.07
CA GLU A 7 19.83 1.20 14.95
C GLU A 7 18.31 1.31 15.04
N ASN A 8 17.65 1.61 13.91
CA ASN A 8 16.31 1.07 13.65
C ASN A 8 15.93 1.08 12.15
N LYS A 9 16.92 0.91 11.27
CA LYS A 9 16.64 0.62 9.84
C LYS A 9 16.17 -0.83 9.61
N GLY A 10 16.13 -1.67 10.65
CA GLY A 10 15.73 -3.08 10.60
C GLY A 10 14.26 -3.37 10.89
N ASP A 11 13.47 -2.43 11.43
CA ASP A 11 12.18 -2.78 12.06
C ASP A 11 10.92 -2.30 11.30
N CYS A 12 11.08 -1.83 10.06
CA CYS A 12 9.93 -1.41 9.25
C CYS A 12 8.97 -2.57 8.95
N MET A 13 9.48 -3.80 8.86
CA MET A 13 8.66 -4.98 8.59
C MET A 13 7.84 -5.40 9.83
N GLY A 14 8.43 -5.33 11.02
CA GLY A 14 7.74 -5.64 12.28
C GLY A 14 6.59 -4.67 12.57
N CYS A 15 6.82 -3.37 12.39
CA CYS A 15 5.77 -2.35 12.51
C CYS A 15 4.61 -2.56 11.52
N MET A 16 4.89 -3.05 10.32
CA MET A 16 3.85 -3.27 9.31
C MET A 16 2.98 -4.48 9.65
N GLU A 17 3.58 -5.58 10.10
CA GLU A 17 2.81 -6.75 10.55
C GLU A 17 1.97 -6.43 11.79
N ALA A 18 2.51 -5.62 12.71
CA ALA A 18 1.74 -5.11 13.86
C ALA A 18 0.54 -4.26 13.40
N LEU A 19 0.73 -3.36 12.43
CA LEU A 19 -0.35 -2.53 11.88
C LEU A 19 -1.41 -3.37 11.17
N LYS A 20 -1.00 -4.37 10.37
CA LYS A 20 -1.94 -5.30 9.71
C LYS A 20 -2.81 -6.01 10.73
N THR A 21 -2.16 -6.58 11.76
CA THR A 21 -2.82 -7.29 12.87
C THR A 21 -3.80 -6.37 13.59
N PHE A 22 -3.37 -5.15 13.91
CA PHE A 22 -4.21 -4.16 14.59
C PHE A 22 -5.46 -3.76 13.81
N ILE A 23 -5.43 -3.76 12.48
CA ILE A 23 -6.58 -3.44 11.64
C ILE A 23 -7.49 -4.66 11.42
N THR A 24 -6.94 -5.88 11.37
CA THR A 24 -7.72 -7.09 11.03
C THR A 24 -8.26 -7.88 12.20
N ASP A 25 -7.65 -7.81 13.37
CA ASP A 25 -8.04 -8.66 14.48
C ASP A 25 -9.37 -8.21 15.09
N ASP A 26 -10.28 -9.15 15.34
CA ASP A 26 -11.59 -8.86 15.98
C ASP A 26 -11.47 -8.40 17.44
N TYR A 27 -10.33 -8.71 18.08
CA TYR A 27 -10.06 -8.40 19.47
C TYR A 27 -8.63 -7.91 19.65
N ILE A 28 -8.47 -6.86 20.45
CA ILE A 28 -7.16 -6.30 20.79
C ILE A 28 -6.94 -6.37 22.29
N ALA A 29 -5.68 -6.62 22.67
CA ALA A 29 -5.30 -6.67 24.06
C ALA A 29 -4.76 -5.31 24.51
N VAL A 30 -5.54 -4.60 25.32
CA VAL A 30 -5.23 -3.25 25.81
C VAL A 30 -4.61 -3.34 27.20
N ARG A 31 -3.56 -2.54 27.42
CA ARG A 31 -2.88 -2.41 28.72
C ARG A 31 -3.13 -1.00 29.27
N PRO A 32 -4.25 -0.75 29.95
CA PRO A 32 -4.52 0.54 30.57
C PRO A 32 -3.51 0.86 31.67
N LEU A 33 -3.28 2.15 31.91
CA LEU A 33 -2.38 2.60 32.98
C LEU A 33 -2.98 2.25 34.35
N TYR A 34 -2.15 1.72 35.26
CA TYR A 34 -2.55 1.29 36.61
C TYR A 34 -3.67 0.25 36.67
N ALA A 35 -3.90 -0.50 35.59
CA ALA A 35 -4.91 -1.53 35.55
C ALA A 35 -4.41 -2.78 34.81
N ASN A 36 -5.11 -3.90 35.04
CA ASN A 36 -4.76 -5.18 34.42
C ASN A 36 -5.01 -5.15 32.92
N LYS A 37 -4.21 -5.94 32.19
CA LYS A 37 -4.40 -6.16 30.75
C LYS A 37 -5.77 -6.78 30.52
N MET A 38 -6.52 -6.24 29.56
CA MET A 38 -7.83 -6.74 29.17
C MET A 38 -7.90 -6.91 27.65
N THR A 39 -8.68 -7.88 27.21
CA THR A 39 -8.98 -8.09 25.79
C THR A 39 -10.32 -7.47 25.50
N VAL A 40 -10.37 -6.58 24.52
CA VAL A 40 -11.59 -5.86 24.12
C VAL A 40 -11.84 -6.08 22.64
N ARG A 41 -13.11 -5.96 22.22
CA ARG A 41 -13.48 -6.02 20.80
C ARG A 41 -12.84 -4.86 20.05
N ASN A 42 -12.24 -5.16 18.91
CA ASN A 42 -11.68 -4.17 18.02
C ASN A 42 -12.78 -3.53 17.18
N LEU A 43 -12.89 -2.21 17.25
CA LEU A 43 -13.81 -1.40 16.45
C LEU A 43 -13.04 -0.29 15.72
N VAL A 44 -11.72 -0.48 15.55
CA VAL A 44 -10.85 0.57 15.00
C VAL A 44 -10.97 0.61 13.48
N GLU A 45 -11.37 1.78 12.99
CA GLU A 45 -11.19 2.19 11.59
C GLU A 45 -10.10 3.26 11.54
N LEU A 46 -9.08 3.04 10.71
CA LEU A 46 -7.89 3.87 10.68
C LEU A 46 -7.83 4.77 9.44
N ILE A 47 -7.76 6.08 9.67
CA ILE A 47 -7.46 7.08 8.64
C ILE A 47 -6.08 7.67 8.94
N MET A 48 -5.17 7.59 7.97
CA MET A 48 -3.82 8.14 8.09
C MET A 48 -3.58 9.20 7.02
N THR A 49 -2.89 10.26 7.41
CA THR A 49 -2.45 11.34 6.52
C THR A 49 -0.97 11.56 6.69
N THR A 50 -0.24 11.66 5.58
CA THR A 50 1.21 11.89 5.61
C THR A 50 1.67 12.50 4.30
N ASN A 51 2.81 13.18 4.37
CA ASN A 51 3.47 13.79 3.22
C ASN A 51 4.50 12.86 2.57
N ASN A 52 4.77 11.69 3.17
CA ASN A 52 5.70 10.72 2.60
C ASN A 52 4.97 9.89 1.53
N GLU A 53 5.57 9.76 0.34
CA GLU A 53 5.02 8.97 -0.75
C GLU A 53 5.15 7.46 -0.51
N ASN A 54 6.08 7.01 0.36
CA ASN A 54 6.29 5.60 0.68
C ASN A 54 6.08 5.33 2.17
N ILE A 55 4.80 5.15 2.53
CA ILE A 55 4.36 5.04 3.93
C ILE A 55 4.36 3.60 4.39
N LEU A 56 3.96 2.69 3.51
CA LEU A 56 3.73 1.28 3.80
C LEU A 56 4.43 0.44 2.75
N LYS A 57 5.22 -0.56 3.18
CA LYS A 57 5.82 -1.55 2.28
C LYS A 57 4.79 -2.63 1.92
N THR A 58 3.73 -2.25 1.22
CA THR A 58 2.66 -3.19 0.88
C THR A 58 2.95 -3.96 -0.41
N SER A 59 2.41 -5.17 -0.54
CA SER A 59 2.29 -5.84 -1.83
C SER A 59 1.10 -5.24 -2.61
N VAL A 60 1.12 -5.39 -3.94
CA VAL A 60 0.07 -4.93 -4.86
C VAL A 60 -1.31 -5.51 -4.49
N GLU A 61 -1.33 -6.70 -3.89
CA GLU A 61 -2.55 -7.39 -3.41
C GLU A 61 -3.07 -6.90 -2.04
N GLY A 62 -2.60 -5.74 -1.57
CA GLY A 62 -2.92 -5.17 -0.26
C GLY A 62 -4.39 -4.79 -0.08
N ARG A 63 -5.29 -5.78 0.07
CA ARG A 63 -6.76 -5.64 0.23
C ARG A 63 -7.24 -4.85 1.46
N ARG A 64 -6.33 -4.24 2.23
CA ARG A 64 -6.59 -3.63 3.54
C ARG A 64 -6.46 -2.11 3.53
N PHE A 65 -5.85 -1.53 2.49
CA PHE A 65 -5.56 -0.10 2.43
C PHE A 65 -6.08 0.49 1.14
N THR A 66 -6.71 1.66 1.24
CA THR A 66 -7.00 2.53 0.10
C THR A 66 -6.08 3.73 0.22
N VAL A 67 -5.27 3.99 -0.81
CA VAL A 67 -4.32 5.11 -0.83
C VAL A 67 -4.80 6.15 -1.83
N ALA A 68 -5.10 7.37 -1.36
CA ALA A 68 -5.49 8.47 -2.23
C ALA A 68 -4.38 9.53 -2.26
N LYS A 69 -3.89 9.87 -3.47
CA LYS A 69 -2.98 10.99 -3.67
C LYS A 69 -3.79 12.29 -3.71
N VAL A 70 -3.57 13.16 -2.73
CA VAL A 70 -4.25 14.45 -2.66
C VAL A 70 -3.45 15.50 -3.42
N SER A 71 -4.14 16.32 -4.22
CA SER A 71 -3.52 17.39 -4.99
C SER A 71 -2.91 18.47 -4.08
N SER A 72 -1.75 18.99 -4.47
CA SER A 72 -1.09 20.14 -3.83
C SER A 72 -1.65 21.49 -4.28
N ALA A 73 -2.72 21.53 -5.09
CA ALA A 73 -3.24 22.76 -5.71
C ALA A 73 -3.62 23.87 -4.72
N ARG A 74 -4.01 23.51 -3.49
CA ARG A 74 -4.39 24.47 -2.43
C ARG A 74 -3.34 24.60 -1.34
N LYS A 75 -2.10 24.14 -1.58
CA LYS A 75 -1.03 24.24 -0.59
C LYS A 75 -0.79 25.70 -0.20
N GLN A 76 -0.73 25.99 1.10
CA GLN A 76 -0.59 27.35 1.67
C GLN A 76 -1.75 28.33 1.39
N ASP A 77 -2.88 27.85 0.85
CA ASP A 77 -4.10 28.66 0.68
C ASP A 77 -4.81 28.86 2.03
N ASN A 78 -4.28 29.81 2.83
CA ASN A 78 -4.75 30.06 4.18
C ASN A 78 -6.20 30.55 4.23
N SER A 79 -6.66 31.30 3.22
CA SER A 79 -8.03 31.80 3.18
C SER A 79 -9.01 30.67 2.91
N TYR A 80 -8.69 29.77 1.96
CA TYR A 80 -9.48 28.56 1.71
C TYR A 80 -9.61 27.69 2.95
N PHE A 81 -8.49 27.32 3.59
CA PHE A 81 -8.53 26.42 4.76
C PHE A 81 -9.15 27.08 5.99
N ARG A 82 -9.02 28.39 6.15
CA ARG A 82 -9.71 29.13 7.22
C ARG A 82 -11.22 29.06 7.04
N ASN A 83 -11.71 29.39 5.84
CA ASN A 83 -13.13 29.35 5.52
C ASN A 83 -13.69 27.93 5.69
N LEU A 84 -12.97 26.91 5.19
CA LEU A 84 -13.35 25.50 5.36
C LEU A 84 -13.46 25.12 6.84
N LYS A 85 -12.46 25.49 7.65
CA LYS A 85 -12.45 25.21 9.09
C LYS A 85 -13.60 25.87 9.84
N GLU A 86 -13.95 27.10 9.47
CA GLU A 86 -15.09 27.83 10.06
C GLU A 86 -16.41 27.14 9.69
N HIS A 87 -16.61 26.75 8.43
CA HIS A 87 -17.82 26.03 7.99
C HIS A 87 -17.94 24.64 8.61
N CYS A 88 -16.87 23.86 8.65
CA CYS A 88 -16.88 22.50 9.22
C CYS A 88 -17.23 22.46 10.71
N ARG A 89 -17.14 23.59 11.41
CA ARG A 89 -17.48 23.72 12.84
C ARG A 89 -18.90 24.21 13.09
N THR A 90 -19.63 24.58 12.04
CA THR A 90 -21.00 25.06 12.18
C THR A 90 -21.90 23.87 12.45
N GLN A 91 -22.82 23.98 13.42
CA GLN A 91 -23.74 22.91 13.78
C GLN A 91 -24.55 22.42 12.58
N SER A 92 -25.02 23.34 11.72
CA SER A 92 -25.76 23.00 10.51
C SER A 92 -24.96 22.12 9.54
N PHE A 93 -23.64 22.33 9.41
CA PHE A 93 -22.80 21.47 8.59
C PHE A 93 -22.69 20.07 9.19
N ILE A 94 -22.47 19.99 10.50
CA ILE A 94 -22.36 18.71 11.22
C ILE A 94 -23.67 17.92 11.11
N ASP A 95 -24.82 18.57 11.32
CA ASP A 95 -26.13 17.94 11.24
C ASP A 95 -26.43 17.45 9.82
N ASN A 96 -26.12 18.27 8.80
CA ASN A 96 -26.28 17.88 7.40
C ASN A 96 -25.35 16.73 7.02
N PHE A 97 -24.10 16.76 7.48
CA PHE A 97 -23.13 15.70 7.20
C PHE A 97 -23.50 14.39 7.90
N ALA A 98 -23.94 14.45 9.15
CA ALA A 98 -24.45 13.29 9.88
C ALA A 98 -25.70 12.72 9.19
N THR A 99 -26.63 13.59 8.78
CA THR A 99 -27.83 13.19 8.01
C THR A 99 -27.43 12.53 6.70
N TYR A 100 -26.44 13.07 5.99
CA TYR A 100 -25.91 12.44 4.78
C TYR A 100 -25.39 11.03 5.08
N LEU A 101 -24.50 10.88 6.06
CA LEU A 101 -23.91 9.59 6.44
C LEU A 101 -24.96 8.55 6.84
N MET A 102 -26.01 8.95 7.56
CA MET A 102 -27.12 8.05 7.95
C MET A 102 -27.96 7.57 6.76
N ASN A 103 -27.98 8.33 5.67
CA ASN A 103 -28.75 8.02 4.46
C ASN A 103 -27.92 7.32 3.37
N VAL A 104 -26.62 7.12 3.58
CA VAL A 104 -25.79 6.36 2.64
C VAL A 104 -26.18 4.88 2.71
N ASP A 105 -26.60 4.31 1.57
CA ASP A 105 -26.89 2.87 1.43
C ASP A 105 -25.58 2.07 1.45
N VAL A 106 -25.22 1.53 2.61
CA VAL A 106 -24.04 0.68 2.77
C VAL A 106 -24.43 -0.78 2.57
N ARG A 107 -24.37 -1.25 1.32
CA ARG A 107 -24.63 -2.65 1.00
C ARG A 107 -23.50 -3.55 1.51
N GLU A 108 -23.87 -4.69 2.05
CA GLU A 108 -22.94 -5.72 2.52
C GLU A 108 -22.03 -6.16 1.36
N GLY A 109 -20.72 -5.90 1.50
CA GLY A 109 -19.70 -6.17 0.46
C GLY A 109 -19.21 -4.95 -0.34
N SER A 110 -19.78 -3.76 -0.13
CA SER A 110 -19.30 -2.50 -0.73
C SER A 110 -18.04 -1.94 -0.06
N ILE A 111 -17.76 -2.36 1.18
CA ILE A 111 -16.60 -1.94 1.98
C ILE A 111 -15.39 -2.80 1.60
N LYS A 112 -14.90 -2.64 0.37
CA LYS A 112 -13.62 -3.22 -0.06
C LYS A 112 -12.62 -2.10 -0.30
N ALA A 113 -11.37 -2.34 0.06
CA ALA A 113 -10.29 -1.43 -0.29
C ALA A 113 -10.25 -1.27 -1.81
N LEU A 114 -10.18 -0.02 -2.27
CA LEU A 114 -10.11 0.30 -3.69
C LEU A 114 -8.65 0.20 -4.13
N ALA A 115 -8.40 -0.54 -5.21
CA ALA A 115 -7.10 -0.53 -5.87
C ALA A 115 -6.92 0.83 -6.55
N THR A 116 -5.95 1.60 -6.06
CA THR A 116 -5.61 2.92 -6.60
C THR A 116 -4.22 2.89 -7.23
N GLU A 117 -3.98 3.75 -8.22
CA GLU A 117 -2.65 3.89 -8.86
C GLU A 117 -1.57 4.19 -7.81
N ALA A 118 -1.87 5.07 -6.85
CA ALA A 118 -0.97 5.39 -5.75
C ALA A 118 -0.59 4.19 -4.88
N LEU A 119 -1.46 3.18 -4.77
CA LEU A 119 -1.14 1.93 -4.06
C LEU A 119 -0.20 1.04 -4.89
N ALA A 120 -0.36 1.01 -6.21
CA ALA A 120 0.53 0.30 -7.12
C ALA A 120 1.94 0.91 -7.10
N ASP A 121 2.04 2.24 -7.18
CA ASP A 121 3.30 2.97 -7.10
C ASP A 121 4.06 2.67 -5.80
N MET A 122 3.35 2.66 -4.66
CA MET A 122 3.92 2.32 -3.35
C MET A 122 4.40 0.87 -3.25
N ALA A 123 3.82 -0.06 -4.02
CA ALA A 123 4.21 -1.47 -4.02
C ALA A 123 5.42 -1.74 -4.93
N GLU A 124 5.66 -0.88 -5.93
CA GLU A 124 6.81 -0.97 -6.83
C GLU A 124 8.08 -0.35 -6.24
N ALA A 125 7.95 0.76 -5.50
CA ALA A 125 9.08 1.47 -4.88
C ALA A 125 10.03 0.62 -3.99
N PRO A 126 9.59 -0.41 -3.23
CA PRO A 126 10.43 -1.16 -2.31
C PRO A 126 11.19 -2.34 -2.92
N GLN A 127 11.16 -2.57 -4.24
CA GLN A 127 11.80 -3.76 -4.82
C GLN A 127 13.32 -3.78 -4.54
N ASP A 128 13.80 -4.89 -4.00
CA ASP A 128 15.24 -5.12 -3.80
C ASP A 128 15.97 -4.85 -5.12
N SER A 129 17.13 -4.20 -5.09
CA SER A 129 17.90 -3.87 -6.30
C SER A 129 18.16 -5.08 -7.19
N ILE A 130 18.29 -6.26 -6.58
CA ILE A 130 18.41 -7.55 -7.27
C ILE A 130 17.10 -7.94 -7.96
N LYS A 131 15.94 -7.79 -7.31
CA LYS A 131 14.63 -8.09 -7.91
C LYS A 131 14.30 -7.14 -9.05
N ALA A 132 14.60 -5.85 -8.88
CA ALA A 132 14.47 -4.86 -9.95
C ALA A 132 15.34 -5.26 -11.15
N TYR A 133 16.62 -5.56 -10.91
CA TYR A 133 17.55 -6.02 -11.95
C TYR A 133 17.09 -7.31 -12.65
N CYS A 134 16.66 -8.33 -11.90
CA CYS A 134 16.13 -9.57 -12.48
C CYS A 134 14.86 -9.33 -13.30
N SER A 135 13.98 -8.43 -12.86
CA SER A 135 12.76 -8.06 -13.58
C SER A 135 13.07 -7.29 -14.85
N ASP A 136 14.06 -6.39 -14.82
CA ASP A 136 14.53 -5.63 -15.98
C ASP A 136 15.15 -6.55 -17.05
N ILE A 137 15.97 -7.51 -16.62
CA ILE A 137 16.48 -8.56 -17.51
C ILE A 137 15.32 -9.36 -18.10
N ALA A 138 14.42 -9.88 -17.25
CA ALA A 138 13.29 -10.70 -17.72
C ALA A 138 12.41 -9.94 -18.73
N ASN A 139 12.16 -8.64 -18.51
CA ASN A 139 11.41 -7.80 -19.42
C ASN A 139 12.15 -7.50 -20.73
N SER A 140 13.48 -7.32 -20.67
CA SER A 140 14.32 -7.12 -21.85
C SER A 140 14.37 -8.40 -22.70
N THR A 141 14.60 -9.56 -22.07
CA THR A 141 14.57 -10.85 -22.75
C THR A 141 13.18 -11.18 -23.28
N ARG A 142 12.10 -10.84 -22.57
CA ARG A 142 10.71 -11.03 -23.04
C ARG A 142 10.40 -10.18 -24.29
N LYS A 143 10.98 -8.99 -24.42
CA LYS A 143 10.86 -8.15 -25.64
C LYS A 143 11.62 -8.76 -26.82
N GLU A 144 12.81 -9.29 -26.59
CA GLU A 144 13.60 -9.99 -27.61
C GLU A 144 12.91 -11.29 -28.07
N ILE A 145 12.40 -12.10 -27.14
CA ILE A 145 11.71 -13.36 -27.41
C ILE A 145 10.40 -13.15 -28.19
N LYS A 146 9.64 -12.06 -27.93
CA LYS A 146 8.42 -11.74 -28.71
C LYS A 146 8.72 -11.30 -30.15
N SER A 147 9.95 -10.91 -30.46
CA SER A 147 10.38 -10.56 -31.82
C SER A 147 10.81 -11.78 -32.66
N ASP A 148 11.01 -12.93 -32.00
CA ASP A 148 11.46 -14.16 -32.63
C ASP A 148 10.27 -15.13 -32.81
N PRO A 149 9.93 -15.53 -34.06
CA PRO A 149 8.74 -16.34 -34.36
C PRO A 149 8.76 -17.76 -33.80
N TYR A 150 9.86 -18.21 -33.18
CA TYR A 150 10.01 -19.59 -32.68
C TYR A 150 9.78 -19.77 -31.17
N PHE A 151 9.44 -18.72 -30.42
CA PHE A 151 9.26 -18.82 -28.97
C PHE A 151 7.82 -18.55 -28.50
N VAL A 152 7.30 -19.42 -27.62
CA VAL A 152 5.98 -19.28 -26.98
C VAL A 152 6.18 -19.05 -25.48
N VAL A 153 5.67 -17.93 -24.96
CA VAL A 153 5.78 -17.54 -23.55
C VAL A 153 4.53 -18.02 -22.80
N SER A 154 4.68 -18.87 -21.78
CA SER A 154 3.62 -19.28 -20.84
C SER A 154 3.79 -18.52 -19.51
N GLU A 155 2.67 -18.24 -18.81
CA GLU A 155 2.59 -17.30 -17.68
C GLU A 155 3.46 -17.70 -16.47
N ASP A 156 3.81 -18.98 -16.30
CA ASP A 156 4.43 -19.49 -15.07
C ASP A 156 5.89 -19.95 -15.19
N CYS A 157 6.51 -19.93 -16.37
CA CYS A 157 7.92 -20.30 -16.56
C CYS A 157 8.56 -19.65 -17.80
N ILE A 158 9.74 -19.05 -17.64
CA ILE A 158 10.64 -18.80 -18.78
C ILE A 158 11.28 -20.14 -19.14
N MET A 159 10.66 -20.88 -20.06
CA MET A 159 11.26 -22.07 -20.65
C MET A 159 12.36 -21.63 -21.63
N ILE A 160 13.63 -21.68 -21.18
CA ILE A 160 14.76 -21.63 -22.11
C ILE A 160 14.74 -22.95 -22.87
N ALA A 161 14.27 -22.94 -24.12
CA ALA A 161 14.45 -24.07 -25.00
C ALA A 161 15.96 -24.30 -25.15
N ARG A 162 16.45 -25.40 -24.57
CA ARG A 162 17.83 -25.89 -24.66
C ARG A 162 18.11 -26.33 -26.10
N LYS A 163 18.23 -25.38 -27.02
CA LYS A 163 18.66 -25.64 -28.39
C LYS A 163 19.71 -24.63 -28.82
N CYS A 164 20.79 -24.53 -28.04
CA CYS A 164 22.05 -24.02 -28.54
C CYS A 164 23.20 -24.48 -27.63
N ALA A 165 24.08 -25.32 -28.16
CA ALA A 165 25.50 -25.41 -27.78
C ALA A 165 26.25 -26.51 -28.56
N TYR A 166 25.59 -27.63 -28.92
CA TYR A 166 26.29 -28.79 -29.49
C TYR A 166 26.29 -28.81 -31.04
N GLU A 167 25.26 -28.30 -31.70
CA GLU A 167 25.14 -28.38 -33.16
C GLU A 167 25.95 -27.31 -33.91
N SER A 168 26.35 -26.22 -33.25
CA SER A 168 27.21 -25.16 -33.81
C SER A 168 28.72 -25.40 -33.65
N TYR A 169 29.12 -26.55 -33.10
CA TYR A 169 30.54 -26.97 -33.00
C TYR A 169 30.94 -28.00 -34.07
N LYS A 170 30.07 -28.25 -35.06
CA LYS A 170 30.23 -29.34 -36.05
C LYS A 170 30.32 -28.88 -37.52
N GLU A 171 30.58 -27.60 -37.76
CA GLU A 171 31.01 -27.10 -39.08
C GLU A 171 32.36 -26.39 -38.99
#